data_AF-W2RNK1-F1
#
_entry.id   AF-W2RNK1-F1
#
_cell.length_a   1.000
_cell.length_b   1.000
_cell.length_c   1.000
_cell.angle_alpha   90.00
_cell.angle_beta   90.00
_cell.angle_gamma   90.00
#
_symmetry.space_group_name_H-M   'P 1'
#
loop_
_entity.id
_entity.type
_entity.pdbx_description
1 polymer ?
#
loop_
_entity_poly.entity_id
_entity_poly.type
_entity_poly.pdbx_seq_one_letter_code
_entity_poly.pdbx_strand_id
1 'polypeptide(L)'
;MADPTELVSGPEEEVTFEPKDVISRTVEVSLTTGAAGLFLSTVQNTLSRQQVGVFGVFSRYGGTTVWATGAGASYAFISTASGNLREKEDFWNHFYGGAATGALLGLRRRTFPSVIGTALFAGAVMGGLSFAGGQVYATGETPEERIARKEEHRRRFRRPYQEMVNEIGEGRGIYPPGYNERRAQRISDNYGIEVQPPYYERKKQAGIETSAI
;
A
#
# COMPACT_ATOMS: atom_id res chain seq x y z
N MET A 1 -23.99 -28.30 -18.64
CA MET A 1 -24.45 -27.50 -17.49
C MET A 1 -23.18 -27.13 -16.73
N ALA A 2 -22.59 -25.97 -17.04
CA ALA A 2 -21.29 -25.57 -16.48
C ALA A 2 -21.47 -25.05 -15.05
N ASP A 3 -20.55 -25.44 -14.16
CA ASP A 3 -20.54 -25.06 -12.75
C ASP A 3 -20.26 -23.55 -12.61
N PRO A 4 -21.08 -22.76 -11.89
CA PRO A 4 -20.91 -21.31 -11.78
C PRO A 4 -19.69 -20.88 -10.94
N THR A 5 -18.92 -21.83 -10.40
CA THR A 5 -17.70 -21.60 -9.62
C THR A 5 -16.43 -21.43 -10.47
N GLU A 6 -16.43 -21.85 -11.74
CA GLU A 6 -15.24 -21.74 -12.61
C GLU A 6 -15.06 -20.35 -13.25
N LEU A 7 -16.06 -19.48 -13.25
CA LEU A 7 -15.98 -18.17 -13.93
C LEU A 7 -15.36 -17.05 -13.08
N VAL A 8 -14.98 -17.35 -11.83
CA VAL A 8 -14.31 -16.40 -10.92
C VAL A 8 -12.79 -16.53 -10.97
N SER A 9 -12.24 -17.60 -11.55
CA SER A 9 -10.82 -17.64 -11.93
C SER A 9 -10.64 -17.02 -13.32
N GLY A 10 -10.84 -15.69 -13.43
CA GLY A 10 -9.89 -14.98 -14.30
C GLY A 10 -8.49 -15.31 -13.76
N PRO A 11 -7.45 -15.43 -14.59
CA PRO A 11 -6.12 -15.47 -14.04
C PRO A 11 -5.97 -14.19 -13.22
N GLU A 12 -6.02 -14.30 -11.89
CA GLU A 12 -5.14 -13.49 -11.09
C GLU A 12 -3.79 -13.88 -11.67
N GLU A 13 -3.28 -13.08 -12.62
CA GLU A 13 -1.85 -12.99 -12.80
C GLU A 13 -1.40 -12.63 -11.39
N GLU A 14 -1.02 -13.65 -10.62
CA GLU A 14 -0.16 -13.47 -9.45
C GLU A 14 0.99 -12.69 -10.04
N VAL A 15 0.96 -11.37 -9.86
CA VAL A 15 1.93 -10.44 -10.42
C VAL A 15 3.22 -10.88 -9.78
N THR A 16 3.91 -11.77 -10.48
CA THR A 16 4.99 -12.55 -9.90
C THR A 16 6.05 -11.52 -9.63
N PHE A 17 6.34 -11.34 -8.36
CA PHE A 17 7.28 -10.32 -7.95
C PHE A 17 8.63 -10.63 -8.59
N GLU A 18 9.08 -9.73 -9.47
CA GLU A 18 10.40 -9.83 -10.06
C GLU A 18 11.40 -9.17 -9.10
N PRO A 19 12.37 -9.92 -8.56
CA PRO A 19 13.38 -9.34 -7.69
C PRO A 19 14.15 -8.24 -8.41
N LYS A 20 14.21 -7.06 -7.79
CA LYS A 20 14.91 -5.91 -8.35
C LYS A 20 16.35 -5.91 -7.88
N ASP A 21 17.28 -5.56 -8.78
CA ASP A 21 18.67 -5.30 -8.39
C ASP A 21 18.75 -4.02 -7.55
N VAL A 22 18.93 -4.20 -6.24
CA VAL A 22 19.03 -3.14 -5.25
C VAL A 22 20.23 -2.25 -5.52
N ILE A 23 21.37 -2.82 -5.92
CA ILE A 23 22.62 -2.07 -6.09
C ILE A 23 22.50 -1.21 -7.34
N SER A 24 22.12 -1.81 -8.46
CA SER A 24 21.95 -1.08 -9.72
C SER A 24 20.95 0.06 -9.57
N ARG A 25 19.76 -0.22 -8.99
CA ARG A 25 18.74 0.81 -8.78
C ARG A 25 19.18 1.91 -7.81
N THR A 26 19.91 1.56 -6.76
CA THR A 26 20.45 2.55 -5.81
C THR A 26 21.47 3.45 -6.48
N VAL A 27 22.39 2.87 -7.28
CA VAL A 27 23.39 3.65 -8.03
C VAL A 27 22.70 4.59 -9.00
N GLU A 28 21.76 4.10 -9.80
CA GLU A 28 21.01 4.91 -10.77
C GLU A 28 20.28 6.08 -10.10
N VAL A 29 19.54 5.83 -9.01
CA VAL A 29 18.81 6.88 -8.29
C VAL A 29 19.76 7.83 -7.57
N SER A 30 20.87 7.34 -7.04
CA SER A 30 21.89 8.18 -6.39
C SER A 30 22.56 9.11 -7.40
N LEU A 31 22.85 8.64 -8.61
CA LEU A 31 23.46 9.43 -9.68
C LEU A 31 22.50 10.51 -10.18
N THR A 32 21.24 10.16 -10.43
CA THR A 32 20.21 11.12 -10.87
C THR A 32 19.95 12.19 -9.81
N THR A 33 19.81 11.79 -8.55
CA THR A 33 19.58 12.74 -7.45
C THR A 33 20.84 13.54 -7.12
N GLY A 34 22.03 12.95 -7.25
CA GLY A 34 23.31 13.63 -7.10
C GLY A 34 23.56 14.66 -8.19
N ALA A 35 23.21 14.37 -9.45
CA ALA A 35 23.25 15.33 -10.54
C ALA A 35 22.29 16.51 -10.30
N ALA A 36 21.08 16.24 -9.83
CA ALA A 36 20.13 17.29 -9.44
C ALA A 36 20.66 18.13 -8.26
N GLY A 37 21.30 17.49 -7.27
CA GLY A 37 21.95 18.17 -6.15
C GLY A 37 23.12 19.05 -6.61
N LEU A 38 23.92 18.57 -7.54
CA LEU A 38 25.01 19.33 -8.15
C LEU A 38 24.46 20.55 -8.89
N PHE A 39 23.41 20.38 -9.70
CA PHE A 39 22.74 21.48 -10.37
C PHE A 39 22.19 22.52 -9.37
N LEU A 40 21.59 22.08 -8.26
CA LEU A 40 21.17 22.97 -7.18
C LEU A 40 22.37 23.69 -6.54
N SER A 41 23.49 23.01 -6.34
CA SER A 41 24.70 23.60 -5.76
C SER A 41 25.34 24.65 -6.67
N THR A 42 25.25 24.48 -8.00
CA THR A 42 25.74 25.49 -8.96
C THR A 42 24.82 26.71 -8.98
N VAL A 43 23.50 26.52 -8.96
CA VAL A 43 22.53 27.62 -8.84
C VAL A 43 22.73 28.38 -7.51
N GLN A 44 22.98 27.68 -6.42
CA GLN A 44 23.28 28.33 -5.14
C GLN A 44 24.61 29.10 -5.17
N ASN A 45 25.61 28.60 -5.89
CA ASN A 45 26.89 29.29 -6.06
C ASN A 45 26.75 30.55 -6.91
N THR A 46 25.95 30.53 -8.00
CA THR A 46 25.73 31.70 -8.86
C THR A 46 24.89 32.78 -8.19
N LEU A 47 23.94 32.39 -7.33
CA LEU A 47 23.12 33.33 -6.54
C LEU A 47 23.84 33.86 -5.29
N SER A 48 25.06 33.38 -5.00
CA SER A 48 25.79 33.78 -3.81
C SER A 48 26.33 35.21 -3.95
N ARG A 49 26.14 36.03 -2.89
CA ARG A 49 26.63 37.42 -2.88
C ARG A 49 28.16 37.54 -2.72
N GLN A 50 28.83 36.44 -2.36
CA GLN A 50 30.27 36.41 -2.12
C GLN A 50 30.94 35.70 -3.30
N GLN A 51 32.10 36.19 -3.75
CA GLN A 51 32.85 35.56 -4.82
C GLN A 51 33.54 34.29 -4.30
N VAL A 52 32.84 33.16 -4.34
CA VAL A 52 33.36 31.86 -3.88
C VAL A 52 34.08 31.07 -4.97
N GLY A 53 34.14 31.61 -6.20
CA GLY A 53 34.76 30.96 -7.36
C GLY A 53 34.05 29.66 -7.78
N VAL A 54 34.60 28.98 -8.79
CA VAL A 54 34.07 27.68 -9.28
C VAL A 54 34.18 26.59 -8.21
N PHE A 55 35.22 26.63 -7.39
CA PHE A 55 35.40 25.71 -6.25
C PHE A 55 34.37 25.90 -5.12
N GLY A 56 33.60 26.99 -5.13
CA GLY A 56 32.50 27.21 -4.19
C GLY A 56 31.39 26.15 -4.29
N VAL A 57 31.20 25.57 -5.48
CA VAL A 57 30.22 24.49 -5.73
C VAL A 57 30.54 23.26 -4.89
N PHE A 58 31.82 22.91 -4.77
CA PHE A 58 32.26 21.72 -4.03
C PHE A 58 32.56 22.01 -2.55
N SER A 59 33.15 23.16 -2.23
CA SER A 59 33.56 23.49 -0.87
C SER A 59 32.43 24.04 0.00
N ARG A 60 31.69 25.04 -0.50
CA ARG A 60 30.63 25.72 0.26
C ARG A 60 29.26 25.07 0.07
N TYR A 61 28.94 24.71 -1.18
CA TYR A 61 27.65 24.13 -1.54
C TYR A 61 27.70 22.61 -1.74
N GLY A 62 28.87 21.97 -1.60
CA GLY A 62 28.99 20.52 -1.82
C GLY A 62 28.14 19.69 -0.85
N GLY A 63 27.80 20.25 0.31
CA GLY A 63 26.87 19.62 1.25
C GLY A 63 25.49 19.33 0.63
N THR A 64 24.96 20.21 -0.24
CA THR A 64 23.64 19.98 -0.84
C THR A 64 23.66 18.81 -1.82
N THR A 65 24.72 18.66 -2.59
CA THR A 65 24.96 17.50 -3.44
C THR A 65 25.03 16.20 -2.65
N VAL A 66 25.78 16.20 -1.53
CA VAL A 66 25.88 15.02 -0.65
C VAL A 66 24.54 14.66 -0.03
N TRP A 67 23.77 15.65 0.46
CA TRP A 67 22.45 15.40 1.04
C TRP A 67 21.44 14.90 0.00
N ALA A 68 21.44 15.48 -1.21
CA ALA A 68 20.58 15.03 -2.30
C ALA A 68 20.92 13.59 -2.72
N THR A 69 22.21 13.30 -2.92
CA THR A 69 22.69 11.95 -3.26
C THR A 69 22.31 10.94 -2.17
N GLY A 70 22.57 11.28 -0.90
CA GLY A 70 22.25 10.43 0.24
C GLY A 70 20.75 10.17 0.38
N ALA A 71 19.91 11.20 0.17
CA ALA A 71 18.46 11.09 0.20
C ALA A 71 17.91 10.17 -0.90
N GLY A 72 18.44 10.27 -2.13
CA GLY A 72 18.07 9.38 -3.24
C GLY A 72 18.54 7.95 -3.02
N ALA A 73 19.78 7.77 -2.56
CA ALA A 73 20.36 6.47 -2.27
C ALA A 73 19.60 5.74 -1.15
N SER A 74 19.30 6.42 -0.03
CA SER A 74 18.56 5.81 1.09
C SER A 74 17.16 5.40 0.68
N TYR A 75 16.47 6.22 -0.12
CA TYR A 75 15.14 5.92 -0.62
C TYR A 75 15.14 4.67 -1.50
N ALA A 76 16.01 4.66 -2.52
CA ALA A 76 16.08 3.58 -3.50
C ALA A 76 16.50 2.27 -2.86
N PHE A 77 17.53 2.29 -2.01
CA PHE A 77 18.01 1.10 -1.32
C PHE A 77 16.92 0.48 -0.45
N ILE A 78 16.24 1.29 0.38
CA ILE A 78 15.30 0.76 1.37
C ILE A 78 13.98 0.33 0.73
N SER A 79 13.48 1.09 -0.24
CA SER A 79 12.25 0.71 -0.96
C SER A 79 12.43 -0.57 -1.80
N THR A 80 13.59 -0.75 -2.45
CA THR A 80 13.87 -1.97 -3.21
C THR A 80 14.20 -3.16 -2.30
N ALA A 81 14.99 -2.96 -1.25
CA ALA A 81 15.28 -4.01 -0.28
C ALA A 81 14.01 -4.48 0.45
N SER A 82 13.11 -3.58 0.82
CA SER A 82 11.83 -3.96 1.46
C SER A 82 10.91 -4.69 0.49
N GLY A 83 10.90 -4.30 -0.78
CA GLY A 83 10.16 -5.00 -1.83
C GLY A 83 10.67 -6.42 -2.03
N ASN A 84 11.99 -6.59 -2.12
CA ASN A 84 12.63 -7.90 -2.28
C ASN A 84 12.40 -8.82 -1.07
N LEU A 85 12.43 -8.28 0.16
CA LEU A 85 12.20 -9.07 1.37
C LEU A 85 10.74 -9.50 1.53
N ARG A 86 9.80 -8.67 1.08
CA ARG A 86 8.36 -8.94 1.19
C ARG A 86 7.79 -9.64 -0.03
N GLU A 87 8.58 -9.77 -1.10
CA GLU A 87 8.19 -10.26 -2.41
C GLU A 87 6.89 -9.59 -2.92
N LYS A 88 6.73 -8.30 -2.60
CA LYS A 88 5.49 -7.53 -2.86
C LYS A 88 5.80 -6.09 -3.17
N GLU A 89 5.12 -5.54 -4.19
CA GLU A 89 5.20 -4.13 -4.57
C GLU A 89 4.03 -3.33 -4.00
N ASP A 90 4.16 -2.91 -2.75
CA ASP A 90 3.12 -2.13 -2.05
C ASP A 90 3.59 -0.72 -1.67
N PHE A 91 2.63 0.12 -1.31
CA PHE A 91 2.85 1.45 -0.71
C PHE A 91 3.75 1.43 0.54
N TRP A 92 3.79 0.31 1.26
CA TRP A 92 4.69 0.13 2.41
C TRP A 92 6.17 0.25 2.05
N ASN A 93 6.56 -0.16 0.84
CA ASN A 93 7.95 -0.04 0.40
C ASN A 93 8.35 1.43 0.24
N HIS A 94 7.43 2.23 -0.32
CA HIS A 94 7.59 3.67 -0.46
C HIS A 94 7.53 4.40 0.88
N PHE A 95 6.73 3.90 1.83
CA PHE A 95 6.73 4.40 3.20
C PHE A 95 8.09 4.19 3.88
N TYR A 96 8.68 2.98 3.83
CA TYR A 96 9.99 2.72 4.44
C TYR A 96 11.11 3.53 3.77
N GLY A 97 11.12 3.59 2.44
CA GLY A 97 12.08 4.43 1.71
C GLY A 97 11.94 5.91 2.07
N GLY A 98 10.70 6.43 2.09
CA GLY A 98 10.41 7.81 2.47
C GLY A 98 10.78 8.12 3.92
N ALA A 99 10.51 7.19 4.84
CA ALA A 99 10.85 7.34 6.25
C ALA A 99 12.36 7.40 6.46
N ALA A 100 13.14 6.59 5.76
CA ALA A 100 14.59 6.60 5.86
C ALA A 100 15.21 7.87 5.28
N THR A 101 14.72 8.32 4.13
CA THR A 101 15.14 9.60 3.55
C THR A 101 14.76 10.78 4.44
N GLY A 102 13.56 10.75 5.03
CA GLY A 102 13.13 11.74 6.03
C GLY A 102 14.05 11.75 7.25
N ALA A 103 14.38 10.58 7.79
CA ALA A 103 15.32 10.45 8.91
C ALA A 103 16.69 11.05 8.56
N LEU A 104 17.22 10.77 7.36
CA LEU A 104 18.49 11.29 6.87
C LEU A 104 18.48 12.82 6.74
N LEU A 105 17.39 13.41 6.25
CA LEU A 105 17.19 14.86 6.23
C LEU A 105 17.07 15.46 7.64
N GLY A 106 16.42 14.75 8.57
CA GLY A 106 16.29 15.13 9.97
C GLY A 106 17.62 15.16 10.72
N LEU A 107 18.59 14.30 10.35
CA LEU A 107 19.93 14.28 10.94
C LEU A 107 20.66 15.61 10.75
N ARG A 108 20.32 16.39 9.72
CA ARG A 108 20.89 17.73 9.52
C ARG A 108 20.68 18.66 10.73
N ARG A 109 19.56 18.50 11.44
CA ARG A 109 19.20 19.27 12.63
C ARG A 109 19.76 18.69 13.95
N ARG A 110 20.42 17.53 13.90
CA ARG A 110 21.11 16.87 15.04
C ARG A 110 20.25 16.69 16.30
N THR A 111 18.95 16.47 16.15
CA THR A 111 18.02 16.27 17.27
C THR A 111 17.13 15.06 17.03
N PHE A 112 16.95 14.20 18.04
CA PHE A 112 16.12 12.99 17.93
C PHE A 112 14.65 13.27 17.55
N PRO A 113 13.97 14.28 18.13
CA PRO A 113 12.60 14.60 17.73
C PRO A 113 12.49 15.02 16.26
N SER A 114 13.50 15.73 15.75
CA SER A 114 13.51 16.13 14.34
C SER A 114 13.65 14.93 13.42
N VAL A 115 14.49 13.95 13.76
CA VAL A 115 14.68 12.73 12.96
C VAL A 115 13.37 11.95 12.89
N ILE A 116 12.72 11.70 14.04
CA ILE A 116 11.48 10.93 14.10
C ILE A 116 10.34 11.66 13.37
N GLY A 117 10.19 12.97 13.61
CA GLY A 117 9.14 13.76 12.98
C GLY A 117 9.28 13.85 11.46
N THR A 118 10.49 14.08 10.96
CA THR A 118 10.74 14.14 9.51
C THR A 118 10.65 12.76 8.85
N ALA A 119 11.07 11.69 9.53
CA ALA A 119 10.89 10.32 9.05
C ALA A 119 9.40 9.97 8.89
N LEU A 120 8.60 10.15 9.95
CA LEU A 120 7.17 9.84 9.89
C LEU A 120 6.44 10.71 8.86
N PHE A 121 6.78 11.99 8.79
CA PHE A 121 6.18 12.89 7.81
C PHE A 121 6.51 12.47 6.36
N ALA A 122 7.79 12.29 6.04
CA ALA A 122 8.22 11.91 4.69
C ALA A 122 7.73 10.52 4.30
N GLY A 123 7.73 9.56 5.25
CA GLY A 123 7.17 8.23 5.07
C GLY A 123 5.68 8.28 4.77
N ALA A 124 4.90 9.04 5.55
CA ALA A 124 3.46 9.18 5.34
C ALA A 124 3.14 9.83 3.99
N VAL A 125 3.89 10.87 3.58
CA VAL A 125 3.72 11.51 2.27
C VAL A 125 4.01 10.53 1.14
N MET A 126 5.16 9.83 1.17
CA MET A 126 5.52 8.88 0.11
C MET A 126 4.61 7.66 0.07
N GLY A 127 4.24 7.12 1.23
CA GLY A 127 3.27 6.04 1.35
C GLY A 127 1.89 6.45 0.85
N GLY A 128 1.43 7.66 1.19
CA GLY A 128 0.15 8.21 0.73
C GLY A 128 0.11 8.45 -0.78
N LEU A 129 1.18 9.01 -1.36
CA LEU A 129 1.29 9.18 -2.81
C LEU A 129 1.33 7.85 -3.55
N SER A 130 2.06 6.86 -3.02
CA SER A 130 2.08 5.52 -3.61
C SER A 130 0.72 4.82 -3.48
N PHE A 131 0.04 4.97 -2.35
CA PHE A 131 -1.32 4.46 -2.16
C PHE A 131 -2.31 5.09 -3.15
N ALA A 132 -2.11 6.36 -3.52
CA ALA A 132 -2.90 7.05 -4.54
C ALA A 132 -2.54 6.65 -6.00
N GLY A 133 -1.62 5.69 -6.20
CA GLY A 133 -1.21 5.21 -7.52
C GLY A 133 0.15 5.73 -8.00
N GLY A 134 0.91 6.45 -7.16
CA GLY A 134 2.28 6.87 -7.46
C GLY A 134 2.42 7.90 -8.58
N GLN A 135 1.30 8.39 -9.13
CA GLN A 135 1.25 9.34 -10.23
C GLN A 135 0.72 10.68 -9.73
N VAL A 136 1.47 11.76 -10.02
CA VAL A 136 1.05 13.14 -9.72
C VAL A 136 0.15 13.70 -10.82
N TYR A 137 0.28 13.16 -12.03
CA TYR A 137 -0.50 13.55 -13.20
C TYR A 137 -1.33 12.37 -13.69
N ALA A 138 -2.52 12.65 -14.22
CA ALA A 138 -3.31 11.64 -14.88
C ALA A 138 -2.55 11.15 -16.13
N THR A 139 -2.11 9.91 -16.09
CA THR A 139 -1.65 9.21 -17.30
C THR A 139 -2.83 9.11 -18.26
N GLY A 140 -2.60 9.41 -19.54
CA GLY A 140 -3.63 9.25 -20.56
C GLY A 140 -4.03 7.79 -20.63
N GLU A 141 -5.24 7.47 -20.15
CA GLU A 141 -5.75 6.10 -20.16
C GLU A 141 -5.95 5.62 -21.59
N THR A 142 -5.50 4.40 -21.86
CA THR A 142 -5.84 3.74 -23.12
C THR A 142 -7.35 3.49 -23.18
N PRO A 143 -7.96 3.41 -24.39
CA PRO A 143 -9.36 3.05 -24.52
C PRO A 143 -9.71 1.74 -23.79
N GLU A 144 -8.79 0.77 -23.78
CA GLU A 144 -8.93 -0.54 -23.14
C GLU A 144 -8.97 -0.41 -21.61
N GLU A 145 -8.01 0.29 -20.99
CA GLU A 145 -8.00 0.57 -19.54
C GLU A 145 -9.28 1.26 -19.08
N ARG A 146 -9.76 2.22 -19.90
CA ARG A 146 -11.00 2.94 -19.61
C ARG A 146 -12.22 2.04 -19.64
N ILE A 147 -12.26 1.06 -20.55
CA ILE A 147 -13.32 0.05 -20.63
C ILE A 147 -13.22 -0.88 -19.42
N ALA A 148 -12.03 -1.40 -19.12
CA ALA A 148 -11.78 -2.28 -17.98
C ALA A 148 -12.21 -1.63 -16.65
N ARG A 149 -11.81 -0.38 -16.38
CA ARG A 149 -12.26 0.37 -15.20
C ARG A 149 -13.78 0.50 -15.15
N LYS A 150 -14.43 0.80 -16.28
CA LYS A 150 -15.90 0.89 -16.34
C LYS A 150 -16.57 -0.47 -16.14
N GLU A 151 -15.98 -1.55 -16.61
CA GLU A 151 -16.46 -2.91 -16.34
C GLU A 151 -16.32 -3.27 -14.87
N GLU A 152 -15.20 -2.91 -14.25
CA GLU A 152 -14.99 -3.09 -12.82
C GLU A 152 -16.03 -2.31 -12.00
N HIS A 153 -16.27 -1.04 -12.32
CA HIS A 153 -17.35 -0.26 -11.70
C HIS A 153 -18.72 -0.90 -11.88
N ARG A 154 -19.01 -1.47 -13.06
CA ARG A 154 -20.27 -2.19 -13.32
C ARG A 154 -20.38 -3.46 -12.49
N ARG A 155 -19.31 -4.24 -12.35
CA ARG A 155 -19.26 -5.45 -11.51
C ARG A 155 -19.46 -5.13 -10.03
N ARG A 156 -18.88 -4.03 -9.53
CA ARG A 156 -19.03 -3.58 -8.13
C ARG A 156 -20.48 -3.28 -7.72
N PHE A 157 -21.36 -2.88 -8.65
CA PHE A 157 -22.76 -2.59 -8.32
C PHE A 157 -23.58 -3.84 -7.94
N ARG A 158 -23.21 -5.02 -8.44
CA ARG A 158 -23.91 -6.28 -8.15
C ARG A 158 -22.89 -7.39 -7.93
N ARG A 159 -22.34 -7.45 -6.71
CA ARG A 159 -21.46 -8.54 -6.29
C ARG A 159 -22.27 -9.78 -5.92
N PRO A 160 -21.84 -10.98 -6.30
CA PRO A 160 -22.47 -12.22 -5.86
C PRO A 160 -22.36 -12.37 -4.34
N TYR A 161 -23.42 -12.91 -3.73
CA TYR A 161 -23.52 -13.02 -2.28
C TYR A 161 -22.39 -13.86 -1.65
N GLN A 162 -21.92 -14.90 -2.35
CA GLN A 162 -20.85 -15.78 -1.87
C GLN A 162 -19.49 -15.07 -1.81
N GLU A 163 -19.17 -14.22 -2.79
CA GLU A 163 -17.95 -13.40 -2.80
C GLU A 163 -17.92 -12.45 -1.60
N MET A 164 -19.05 -11.79 -1.31
CA MET A 164 -19.20 -10.94 -0.13
C MET A 164 -18.96 -11.68 1.19
N VAL A 165 -19.46 -12.92 1.30
CA VAL A 165 -19.27 -13.77 2.49
C VAL A 165 -17.80 -14.18 2.63
N ASN A 166 -17.13 -14.48 1.53
CA ASN A 166 -15.71 -14.86 1.55
C ASN A 166 -14.79 -13.68 1.89
N GLU A 167 -15.07 -12.47 1.37
CA GLU A 167 -14.25 -11.28 1.61
C GLU A 167 -14.44 -10.68 3.02
N ILE A 168 -15.70 -10.48 3.45
CA ILE A 168 -16.03 -9.78 4.70
C ILE A 168 -16.09 -10.76 5.88
N GLY A 169 -16.34 -12.04 5.60
CA GLY A 169 -16.62 -13.05 6.61
C GLY A 169 -18.08 -13.05 7.07
N GLU A 170 -18.45 -14.11 7.78
CA GLU A 170 -19.79 -14.27 8.33
C GLU A 170 -20.00 -13.42 9.59
N GLY A 171 -21.21 -12.90 9.77
CA GLY A 171 -21.60 -12.12 10.95
C GLY A 171 -21.78 -10.63 10.68
N ARG A 172 -22.06 -9.84 11.72
CA ARG A 172 -22.32 -8.38 11.64
C ARG A 172 -23.37 -7.98 10.59
N GLY A 173 -24.41 -8.80 10.44
CA GLY A 173 -25.52 -8.55 9.50
C GLY A 173 -25.50 -9.37 8.21
N ILE A 174 -24.45 -10.16 7.96
CA ILE A 174 -24.36 -11.07 6.80
C ILE A 174 -24.54 -12.51 7.29
N TYR A 175 -25.65 -13.15 6.87
CA TYR A 175 -26.05 -14.48 7.32
C TYR A 175 -26.25 -15.45 6.16
N PRO A 176 -25.20 -16.18 5.74
CA PRO A 176 -25.33 -17.16 4.68
C PRO A 176 -26.22 -18.34 5.09
N PRO A 177 -26.76 -19.09 4.13
CA PRO A 177 -27.46 -20.34 4.44
C PRO A 177 -26.54 -21.27 5.26
N GLY A 178 -27.09 -21.88 6.31
CA GLY A 178 -26.33 -22.70 7.26
C GLY A 178 -25.49 -21.92 8.30
N TYR A 179 -25.63 -20.59 8.39
CA TYR A 179 -24.91 -19.77 9.37
C TYR A 179 -25.18 -20.19 10.83
N ASN A 180 -26.42 -20.56 11.15
CA ASN A 180 -26.81 -20.92 12.52
C ASN A 180 -26.07 -22.16 13.02
N GLU A 181 -25.90 -23.16 12.15
CA GLU A 181 -25.18 -24.40 12.45
C GLU A 181 -23.69 -24.14 12.63
N ARG A 182 -23.06 -23.40 11.69
CA ARG A 182 -21.64 -23.00 11.81
C ARG A 182 -21.39 -22.14 13.04
N ARG A 183 -22.32 -21.25 13.38
CA ARG A 183 -22.25 -20.45 14.62
C ARG A 183 -22.39 -21.32 15.87
N ALA A 184 -23.32 -22.28 15.88
CA ALA A 184 -23.49 -23.20 17.00
C ALA A 184 -22.24 -24.06 17.21
N GLN A 185 -21.65 -24.58 16.13
CA GLN A 185 -20.36 -25.28 16.15
C GLN A 185 -19.24 -24.39 16.73
N ARG A 186 -19.05 -23.16 16.22
CA ARG A 186 -18.06 -22.21 16.76
C ARG A 186 -18.27 -21.92 18.25
N ILE A 187 -19.50 -21.86 18.74
CA ILE A 187 -19.79 -21.59 20.15
C ILE A 187 -19.56 -22.84 21.01
N SER A 188 -19.96 -24.01 20.52
CA SER A 188 -19.70 -25.30 21.15
C SER A 188 -18.20 -25.51 21.32
N ASP A 189 -17.41 -25.29 20.27
CA ASP A 189 -15.96 -25.51 20.29
C ASP A 189 -15.23 -24.51 21.20
N ASN A 190 -15.64 -23.24 21.19
CA ASN A 190 -14.97 -22.20 21.98
C ASN A 190 -15.39 -22.18 23.46
N TYR A 191 -16.63 -22.54 23.77
CA TYR A 191 -17.21 -22.32 25.11
C TYR A 191 -17.80 -23.59 25.74
N GLY A 192 -17.88 -24.72 25.03
CA GLY A 192 -18.49 -25.96 25.53
C GLY A 192 -20.00 -25.83 25.79
N ILE A 193 -20.66 -24.85 25.17
CA ILE A 193 -22.09 -24.56 25.35
C ILE A 193 -22.86 -25.09 24.14
N GLU A 194 -23.80 -26.01 24.38
CA GLU A 194 -24.75 -26.45 23.37
C GLU A 194 -25.80 -25.36 23.12
N VAL A 195 -25.76 -24.76 21.93
CA VAL A 195 -26.68 -23.68 21.56
C VAL A 195 -28.00 -24.28 21.11
N GLN A 196 -29.08 -23.99 21.86
CA GLN A 196 -30.42 -24.40 21.47
C GLN A 196 -30.86 -23.72 20.15
N PRO A 197 -31.62 -24.44 19.29
CA PRO A 197 -32.06 -23.87 18.03
C PRO A 197 -32.97 -22.65 18.23
N PRO A 198 -33.04 -21.74 17.24
CA PRO A 198 -33.85 -20.53 17.32
C PRO A 198 -35.30 -20.81 17.70
N TYR A 199 -35.95 -19.85 18.39
CA TYR A 199 -37.33 -20.02 18.88
C TYR A 199 -38.32 -20.44 17.78
N TYR A 200 -38.19 -19.91 16.56
CA TYR A 200 -39.06 -20.23 15.44
C TYR A 200 -38.94 -21.69 14.97
N GLU A 201 -37.74 -22.27 14.98
CA GLU A 201 -37.50 -23.68 14.63
C GLU A 201 -38.07 -24.61 15.71
N ARG A 202 -37.88 -24.26 16.98
CA ARG A 202 -38.48 -25.00 18.11
C ARG A 202 -40.00 -24.96 18.08
N LYS A 203 -40.60 -23.81 17.78
CA LYS A 203 -42.06 -23.66 17.65
C LYS A 203 -42.62 -24.51 16.49
N LYS A 204 -41.91 -24.54 15.35
CA LYS A 204 -42.26 -25.37 14.19
C LYS A 204 -42.20 -26.87 14.52
N GLN A 205 -41.15 -27.32 15.23
CA GLN A 205 -41.04 -28.70 15.72
C GLN A 205 -42.14 -29.06 16.74
N ALA A 206 -42.59 -28.09 17.53
CA ALA A 206 -43.67 -28.25 18.49
C ALA A 206 -45.08 -28.23 17.87
N GLY A 207 -45.21 -28.11 16.54
CA GLY A 207 -46.51 -28.18 15.84
C GLY A 207 -47.44 -26.99 16.08
N ILE A 208 -46.94 -25.87 16.60
CA ILE A 208 -47.75 -24.68 16.90
C ILE A 208 -47.78 -23.80 15.64
N GLU A 209 -48.85 -23.93 14.85
CA GLU A 209 -49.07 -23.15 13.62
C GLU A 209 -48.96 -21.65 13.90
N THR A 210 -48.21 -20.94 13.04
CA THR A 210 -48.06 -19.49 13.12
C THR A 210 -49.01 -18.89 12.10
N SER A 211 -50.22 -18.52 12.54
CA SER A 211 -51.12 -17.67 11.77
C SER A 211 -50.44 -16.31 11.57
N ALA A 212 -50.12 -15.99 10.32
CA ALA A 212 -49.48 -14.74 9.94
C ALA A 212 -50.40 -13.53 10.21
N ILE A 213 -49.79 -12.42 10.65
CA ILE A 213 -50.24 -11.07 10.32
C ILE A 213 -49.45 -10.67 9.07
#